data_AF-V8NM76-F1
#
_entry.id   AF-V8NM76-F1
#
_cell.length_a   1.000
_cell.length_b   1.000
_cell.length_c   1.000
_cell.angle_alpha   90.00
_cell.angle_beta   90.00
_cell.angle_gamma   90.00
#
_symmetry.space_group_name_H-M   'P 1'
#
loop_
_entity.id
_entity.type
_entity.pdbx_description
1 polymer ?
#
loop_
_entity_poly.entity_id
_entity_poly.type
_entity_poly.pdbx_seq_one_letter_code
_entity_poly.pdbx_strand_id
1 'polypeptide(L)'
;MLSRRGELSKALSYYTYALQLQPGDRNCLVSRSKCYLRLGDTENALKDAEASLTADKEFTKGLYQKAEALYTMGDFEFALVFYHRGHKLRPDLQKFRLGIQKSKEAIENSVGSPSSVRLENRADLCFLSRQAESKKAKQKLHIKKDAKYLSKQQAPVRNEKMERQLLGELYVDKAFLEKLLKDEGFNIMHLYGAAPGSPEPHTSLDCLPL
;
A
#
# COMPACT_ATOMS: atom_id res chain seq x y z
N MET A 1 23.55 -3.91 -26.09
CA MET A 1 22.81 -2.95 -25.22
C MET A 1 22.27 -1.74 -26.00
N LEU A 2 23.00 -1.17 -26.98
CA LEU A 2 22.54 0.02 -27.74
C LEU A 2 21.26 -0.18 -28.58
N SER A 3 21.08 -1.32 -29.28
CA SER A 3 19.92 -1.46 -30.18
C SER A 3 18.59 -1.43 -29.43
N ARG A 4 18.48 -2.13 -28.29
CA ARG A 4 17.27 -2.12 -27.45
C ARG A 4 16.90 -0.71 -26.98
N ARG A 5 17.87 0.12 -26.60
CA ARG A 5 17.61 1.52 -26.21
C ARG A 5 17.15 2.37 -27.41
N GLY A 6 17.77 2.19 -28.57
CA GLY A 6 17.36 2.87 -29.81
C GLY A 6 15.98 2.45 -30.33
N GLU A 7 15.58 1.20 -30.10
CA GLU A 7 14.23 0.72 -30.42
C GLU A 7 13.19 1.31 -29.45
N LEU A 8 13.53 1.45 -28.17
CA LEU A 8 12.64 2.04 -27.17
C LEU A 8 12.39 3.54 -27.43
N SER A 9 13.41 4.29 -27.86
CA SER A 9 13.24 5.71 -28.20
C SER A 9 12.37 5.90 -29.45
N LYS A 10 12.51 5.04 -30.46
CA LYS A 10 11.58 5.00 -31.60
C LYS A 10 10.16 4.62 -31.18
N ALA A 11 10.00 3.64 -30.29
CA ALA A 11 8.69 3.28 -29.78
C ALA A 11 8.02 4.47 -29.04
N LEU A 12 8.78 5.24 -28.26
CA LEU A 12 8.26 6.45 -27.61
C LEU A 12 7.77 7.49 -28.62
N SER A 13 8.47 7.71 -29.73
CA SER A 13 8.03 8.67 -30.75
C SER A 13 6.74 8.21 -31.42
N TYR A 14 6.60 6.91 -31.73
CA TYR A 14 5.36 6.37 -32.27
C TYR A 14 4.18 6.49 -31.30
N TYR A 15 4.37 6.15 -30.02
CA TYR A 15 3.30 6.30 -29.03
C TYR A 15 2.93 7.77 -28.79
N THR A 16 3.90 8.68 -28.83
CA THR A 16 3.63 10.11 -28.72
C THR A 16 2.83 10.62 -29.91
N TYR A 17 3.16 10.19 -31.12
CA TYR A 17 2.38 10.51 -32.31
C TYR A 17 0.96 9.92 -32.24
N ALA A 18 0.82 8.66 -31.79
CA ALA A 18 -0.49 8.04 -31.60
C ALA A 18 -1.36 8.81 -30.58
N LEU A 19 -0.77 9.34 -29.50
CA LEU A 19 -1.47 10.15 -28.52
C LEU A 19 -1.81 11.57 -29.03
N GLN A 20 -1.10 12.08 -30.03
CA GLN A 20 -1.50 13.31 -30.72
C GLN A 20 -2.74 13.08 -31.59
N LEU A 21 -2.85 11.91 -32.24
CA LEU A 21 -4.01 11.54 -33.05
C LEU A 21 -5.22 11.17 -32.20
N GLN A 22 -5.01 10.42 -31.11
CA GLN A 22 -6.05 10.02 -30.17
C GLN A 22 -5.63 10.33 -28.73
N PRO A 23 -5.92 11.55 -28.24
CA PRO A 23 -5.68 11.92 -26.86
C PRO A 23 -6.45 11.00 -25.91
N GLY A 24 -5.77 10.48 -24.90
CA GLY A 24 -6.40 9.67 -23.84
C GLY A 24 -6.55 8.17 -24.15
N ASP A 25 -5.94 7.64 -25.21
CA ASP A 25 -5.87 6.17 -25.36
C ASP A 25 -5.03 5.55 -24.22
N ARG A 26 -5.74 4.97 -23.26
CA ARG A 26 -5.18 4.29 -22.09
C ARG A 26 -4.21 3.17 -22.41
N ASN A 27 -4.40 2.44 -23.52
CA ASN A 27 -3.47 1.37 -23.90
C ASN A 27 -2.15 1.96 -24.43
N CYS A 28 -2.24 3.04 -25.20
CA CYS A 28 -1.09 3.77 -25.68
C CYS A 28 -0.30 4.41 -24.52
N LEU A 29 -1.00 5.03 -23.56
CA LEU A 29 -0.41 5.58 -22.33
C LEU A 29 0.32 4.51 -21.52
N VAL A 30 -0.28 3.35 -21.27
CA VAL A 30 0.39 2.23 -20.58
C VAL A 30 1.64 1.76 -21.33
N SER A 31 1.55 1.67 -22.66
CA SER A 31 2.66 1.20 -23.48
C SER A 31 3.83 2.19 -23.49
N ARG A 32 3.52 3.50 -23.53
CA ARG A 32 4.50 4.58 -23.44
C ARG A 32 5.14 4.63 -22.05
N SER A 33 4.35 4.50 -20.98
CA SER A 33 4.84 4.37 -19.60
C SER A 33 5.85 3.23 -19.45
N LYS A 34 5.56 2.06 -20.03
CA LYS A 34 6.47 0.90 -20.00
C LYS A 34 7.79 1.19 -20.73
N CYS A 35 7.76 1.94 -21.82
CA CYS A 35 8.97 2.38 -22.52
C CYS A 35 9.79 3.34 -21.64
N TYR A 36 9.15 4.29 -20.98
CA TYR A 36 9.80 5.21 -20.03
C TYR A 36 10.50 4.46 -18.88
N LEU A 37 9.83 3.48 -18.25
CA LEU A 37 10.47 2.65 -17.21
C LEU A 37 11.71 1.92 -17.71
N ARG A 38 11.67 1.36 -18.92
CA ARG A 38 12.83 0.66 -19.52
C ARG A 38 13.99 1.61 -19.84
N LEU A 39 13.71 2.89 -20.01
CA LEU A 39 14.72 3.92 -20.23
C LEU A 39 15.23 4.53 -18.92
N GLY A 40 14.56 4.27 -17.79
CA GLY A 40 14.88 4.79 -16.47
C GLY A 40 14.17 6.11 -16.13
N ASP A 41 13.24 6.55 -16.98
CA ASP A 41 12.45 7.75 -16.75
C ASP A 41 11.17 7.39 -15.97
N THR A 42 11.31 7.29 -14.65
CA THR A 42 10.22 6.85 -13.76
C THR A 42 9.12 7.91 -13.61
N GLU A 43 9.47 9.19 -13.65
CA GLU A 43 8.52 10.29 -13.51
C GLU A 43 7.53 10.34 -14.67
N ASN A 44 8.01 10.29 -15.92
CA ASN A 44 7.12 10.31 -17.08
C ASN A 44 6.35 8.99 -17.20
N ALA A 45 6.94 7.87 -16.75
CA ALA A 45 6.21 6.62 -16.66
C ALA A 45 5.02 6.70 -15.68
N LEU A 46 5.20 7.34 -14.53
CA LEU A 46 4.14 7.52 -13.53
C LEU A 46 3.03 8.42 -14.09
N LYS A 47 3.37 9.56 -14.70
CA LYS A 47 2.39 10.48 -15.32
C LYS A 47 1.52 9.77 -16.36
N ASP A 48 2.13 8.97 -17.24
CA ASP A 48 1.38 8.21 -18.25
C ASP A 48 0.51 7.11 -17.62
N ALA A 49 1.00 6.43 -16.58
CA ALA A 49 0.22 5.43 -15.87
C ALA A 49 -1.00 6.05 -15.17
N GLU A 50 -0.85 7.22 -14.57
CA GLU A 50 -1.94 7.98 -13.96
C GLU A 50 -2.94 8.48 -14.99
N ALA A 51 -2.46 9.06 -16.09
CA ALA A 51 -3.30 9.46 -17.21
C ALA A 51 -4.14 8.29 -17.73
N SER A 52 -3.58 7.07 -17.78
CA SER A 52 -4.31 5.87 -18.23
C SER A 52 -5.48 5.46 -17.32
N LEU A 53 -5.47 5.91 -16.06
CA LEU A 53 -6.46 5.61 -15.03
C LEU A 53 -7.52 6.72 -14.85
N THR A 54 -7.36 7.87 -15.51
CA THR A 54 -8.29 9.01 -15.40
C THR A 54 -9.71 8.66 -15.85
N ALA A 55 -9.83 8.00 -17.00
CA ALA A 55 -11.12 7.58 -17.56
C ALA A 55 -11.70 6.33 -16.88
N ASP A 56 -10.84 5.39 -16.48
CA ASP A 56 -11.23 4.14 -15.84
C ASP A 56 -10.23 3.80 -14.73
N LYS A 57 -10.66 4.06 -13.49
CA LYS A 57 -9.84 3.84 -12.30
C LYS A 57 -9.64 2.35 -11.98
N GLU A 58 -10.38 1.46 -12.62
CA GLU A 58 -10.28 0.00 -12.45
C GLU A 58 -9.56 -0.67 -13.63
N PHE A 59 -9.00 0.12 -14.55
CA PHE A 59 -8.25 -0.39 -15.67
C PHE A 59 -7.02 -1.19 -15.21
N THR A 60 -7.12 -2.51 -15.31
CA THR A 60 -6.15 -3.45 -14.73
C THR A 60 -4.72 -3.25 -15.23
N LYS A 61 -4.54 -2.91 -16.52
CA LYS A 61 -3.19 -2.66 -17.08
C LYS A 61 -2.61 -1.34 -16.55
N GLY A 62 -3.43 -0.31 -16.41
CA GLY A 62 -3.04 0.98 -15.82
C GLY A 62 -2.66 0.83 -14.35
N LEU A 63 -3.45 0.09 -13.56
CA LEU A 63 -3.16 -0.17 -12.14
C LEU A 63 -1.81 -0.88 -11.97
N TYR A 64 -1.57 -1.91 -12.78
CA TYR A 64 -0.29 -2.63 -12.78
C TYR A 64 0.86 -1.70 -13.17
N GLN A 65 0.68 -0.90 -14.22
CA GLN A 65 1.73 -0.01 -14.71
C GLN A 65 2.05 1.11 -13.72
N LYS A 66 1.04 1.66 -13.02
CA LYS A 66 1.24 2.62 -11.93
C LYS A 66 2.00 2.00 -10.76
N ALA A 67 1.64 0.77 -10.37
CA ALA A 67 2.35 0.05 -9.32
C ALA A 67 3.82 -0.23 -9.67
N GLU A 68 4.12 -0.62 -10.91
CA GLU A 68 5.50 -0.80 -11.39
C GLU A 68 6.29 0.52 -11.40
N ALA A 69 5.66 1.62 -11.79
CA ALA A 69 6.30 2.94 -11.78
C ALA A 69 6.65 3.40 -10.36
N LEU A 70 5.70 3.27 -9.42
CA LEU A 70 5.92 3.57 -8.00
C LEU A 70 6.99 2.66 -7.38
N TYR A 71 6.95 1.36 -7.69
CA TYR A 71 7.95 0.40 -7.22
C TYR A 71 9.35 0.79 -7.70
N THR A 72 9.49 1.19 -8.97
CA THR A 72 10.78 1.61 -9.55
C THR A 72 11.25 2.95 -8.97
N MET A 73 10.32 3.81 -8.54
CA MET A 73 10.64 5.06 -7.86
C MET A 73 11.09 4.88 -6.40
N GLY A 74 10.84 3.70 -5.81
CA GLY A 74 11.14 3.40 -4.40
C GLY A 74 9.95 3.58 -3.46
N ASP A 75 8.79 3.99 -3.98
CA ASP A 75 7.56 4.17 -3.22
C ASP A 75 6.84 2.83 -3.02
N PHE A 76 7.50 1.91 -2.30
CA PHE A 76 7.05 0.52 -2.16
C PHE A 76 5.68 0.39 -1.47
N GLU A 77 5.37 1.29 -0.53
CA GLU A 77 4.08 1.31 0.16
C GLU A 77 2.93 1.61 -0.80
N PHE A 78 3.05 2.65 -1.63
CA PHE A 78 2.04 2.98 -2.62
C PHE A 78 1.98 1.92 -3.73
N ALA A 79 3.12 1.41 -4.17
CA ALA A 79 3.17 0.30 -5.13
C ALA A 79 2.36 -0.91 -4.62
N LEU A 80 2.56 -1.29 -3.35
CA LEU A 80 1.84 -2.38 -2.70
C LEU A 80 0.32 -2.17 -2.73
N VAL A 81 -0.16 -0.95 -2.46
CA VAL A 81 -1.59 -0.60 -2.53
C VAL A 81 -2.16 -0.83 -3.93
N PHE A 82 -1.48 -0.33 -4.97
CA PHE A 82 -1.96 -0.50 -6.35
C PHE A 82 -1.87 -1.94 -6.84
N TYR A 83 -0.87 -2.72 -6.42
CA TYR A 83 -0.84 -4.16 -6.70
C TYR A 83 -2.00 -4.91 -6.03
N HIS A 84 -2.33 -4.59 -4.77
CA HIS A 84 -3.49 -5.17 -4.09
C HIS A 84 -4.82 -4.80 -4.75
N ARG A 85 -4.98 -3.55 -5.19
CA ARG A 85 -6.16 -3.11 -5.93
C ARG A 85 -6.33 -3.89 -7.23
N GLY A 86 -5.26 -4.05 -7.99
CA GLY A 86 -5.28 -4.86 -9.21
C GLY A 86 -5.54 -6.35 -8.95
N HIS A 87 -4.97 -6.91 -7.87
CA HIS A 87 -5.22 -8.29 -7.45
C HIS A 87 -6.69 -8.53 -7.07
N LYS A 88 -7.33 -7.57 -6.38
CA LYS A 88 -8.74 -7.66 -6.02
C LYS A 88 -9.66 -7.71 -7.23
N LEU A 89 -9.31 -6.99 -8.30
CA LEU A 89 -10.04 -6.99 -9.56
C LEU A 89 -9.79 -8.26 -10.39
N ARG A 90 -8.54 -8.74 -10.39
CA ARG A 90 -8.08 -9.86 -11.21
C ARG A 90 -7.12 -10.76 -10.41
N PRO A 91 -7.67 -11.66 -9.57
CA PRO A 91 -6.86 -12.53 -8.72
C PRO A 91 -6.12 -13.62 -9.51
N ASP A 92 -6.56 -13.91 -10.74
CA ASP A 92 -5.96 -14.84 -11.69
C ASP A 92 -4.57 -14.39 -12.19
N LEU A 93 -4.33 -13.07 -12.20
CA LEU A 93 -3.12 -12.48 -12.75
C LEU A 93 -1.95 -12.55 -11.75
N GLN A 94 -1.07 -13.53 -11.97
CA GLN A 94 0.12 -13.78 -11.14
C GLN A 94 1.04 -12.57 -10.96
N LYS A 95 1.09 -11.67 -11.95
CA LYS A 95 1.89 -10.44 -11.88
C LYS A 95 1.56 -9.55 -10.68
N PHE A 96 0.29 -9.51 -10.24
CA PHE A 96 -0.09 -8.74 -9.06
C PHE A 96 0.38 -9.42 -7.78
N ARG A 97 0.24 -10.74 -7.68
CA ARG A 97 0.75 -11.52 -6.55
C ARG A 97 2.27 -11.35 -6.40
N LEU A 98 2.99 -11.41 -7.52
CA LEU A 98 4.43 -11.19 -7.54
C LEU A 98 4.79 -9.75 -7.14
N GLY A 99 4.06 -8.74 -7.63
CA GLY A 99 4.26 -7.34 -7.26
C GLY A 99 4.02 -7.08 -5.77
N ILE A 100 2.98 -7.70 -5.19
CA ILE A 100 2.69 -7.66 -3.74
C ILE A 100 3.87 -8.23 -2.96
N GLN A 101 4.35 -9.42 -3.33
CA GLN A 101 5.47 -10.07 -2.66
C GLN A 101 6.74 -9.19 -2.71
N LYS A 102 7.13 -8.74 -3.91
CA LYS A 102 8.29 -7.87 -4.10
C LYS A 102 8.19 -6.59 -3.28
N SER A 103 7.02 -5.97 -3.25
CA SER A 103 6.83 -4.71 -2.50
C SER A 103 6.92 -4.94 -1.00
N LYS A 104 6.35 -6.05 -0.48
CA LYS A 104 6.47 -6.42 0.94
C LYS A 104 7.92 -6.68 1.34
N GLU A 105 8.62 -7.49 0.56
CA GLU A 105 10.05 -7.78 0.79
C GLU A 105 10.89 -6.49 0.74
N ALA A 106 10.62 -5.60 -0.21
CA ALA A 106 11.31 -4.31 -0.31
C ALA A 106 11.06 -3.41 0.91
N ILE A 107 9.82 -3.37 1.42
CA ILE A 107 9.48 -2.64 2.65
C ILE A 107 10.19 -3.25 3.86
N GLU A 108 10.11 -4.57 4.04
CA GLU A 108 10.75 -5.29 5.14
C GLU A 108 12.28 -5.09 5.13
N ASN A 109 12.90 -5.16 3.96
CA ASN A 109 14.33 -4.90 3.80
C ASN A 109 14.70 -3.43 4.05
N SER A 110 13.80 -2.49 3.76
CA SER A 110 14.03 -1.06 4.01
C SER A 110 13.86 -0.68 5.49
N VAL A 111 12.90 -1.30 6.19
CA VAL A 111 12.59 -1.02 7.60
C VAL A 111 13.43 -1.88 8.56
N GLY A 112 13.89 -3.04 8.11
CA GLY A 112 14.49 -4.08 8.96
C GLY A 112 13.43 -4.85 9.76
N SER A 113 13.84 -5.91 10.46
CA SER A 113 12.92 -6.65 11.33
C SER A 113 12.39 -5.72 12.44
N PRO A 114 11.07 -5.65 12.69
CA PRO A 114 10.50 -4.81 13.75
C PRO A 114 10.98 -5.22 15.15
N SER A 115 11.51 -6.45 15.31
CA SER A 115 12.18 -6.92 16.52
C SER A 115 13.53 -6.24 16.79
N SER A 116 14.15 -5.61 15.79
CA SER A 116 15.40 -4.85 15.94
C SER A 116 15.16 -3.38 16.32
N VAL A 117 13.94 -2.86 16.11
CA VAL A 117 13.59 -1.47 16.44
C VAL A 117 12.98 -1.41 17.83
N ARG A 118 13.85 -1.29 18.84
CA ARG A 118 13.42 -0.97 20.21
C ARG A 118 13.05 0.52 20.28
N LEU A 119 11.79 0.84 20.00
CA LEU A 119 11.22 2.18 20.25
C LEU A 119 11.16 2.41 21.76
N GLU A 120 12.26 2.88 22.35
CA GLU A 120 12.21 3.42 23.70
C GLU A 120 11.65 4.84 23.62
N ASN A 121 10.45 5.03 24.16
CA ASN A 121 9.91 6.36 24.48
C ASN A 121 10.75 6.98 25.61
N ARG A 122 12.01 7.33 25.35
CA ARG A 122 12.84 8.10 26.27
C ARG A 122 12.73 9.57 25.91
N ALA A 123 11.94 10.28 26.72
CA ALA A 123 11.83 11.75 26.79
C ALA A 123 11.17 12.38 25.54
N ASP A 124 9.97 12.96 25.57
CA ASP A 124 9.53 14.06 26.44
C ASP A 124 8.00 14.11 26.66
N LEU A 125 7.45 13.16 27.43
CA LEU A 125 6.09 13.34 27.97
C LEU A 125 5.98 14.54 28.94
N CYS A 126 7.11 15.09 29.37
CA CYS A 126 7.19 16.24 30.27
C CYS A 126 6.75 17.57 29.62
N PHE A 127 6.79 17.67 28.28
CA PHE A 127 6.30 18.85 27.57
C PHE A 127 4.77 18.94 27.59
N LEU A 128 4.10 17.79 27.44
CA LEU A 128 2.62 17.71 27.41
C LEU A 128 2.00 17.91 28.80
N SER A 129 2.68 17.50 29.87
CA SER A 129 2.17 17.67 31.24
C SER A 129 2.15 19.14 31.67
N ARG A 130 3.21 19.93 31.40
CA ARG A 130 3.25 21.37 31.73
C ARG A 130 2.19 22.19 31.01
N GLN A 131 1.95 21.90 29.73
CA GLN A 131 0.96 22.63 28.95
C GLN A 131 -0.49 22.27 29.34
N ALA A 132 -0.71 21.04 29.84
CA ALA A 132 -1.99 20.61 30.41
C ALA A 132 -2.24 21.17 31.83
N GLU A 133 -1.19 21.36 32.63
CA GLU A 133 -1.29 21.90 33.99
C GLU A 133 -1.61 23.41 34.01
N SER A 134 -1.05 24.19 33.09
CA SER A 134 -1.35 25.63 32.94
C SER A 134 -2.82 25.87 32.52
N LYS A 135 -3.42 24.95 31.75
CA LYS A 135 -4.83 25.03 31.33
C LYS A 135 -5.81 24.52 32.39
N LYS A 136 -5.38 23.66 33.33
CA LYS A 136 -6.22 23.12 34.42
C LYS A 136 -6.38 24.07 35.62
N ALA A 137 -5.52 25.07 35.78
CA ALA A 137 -5.59 26.01 36.90
C ALA A 137 -6.80 26.97 36.85
N LYS A 138 -7.48 27.12 35.71
CA LYS A 138 -8.66 28.00 35.57
C LYS A 138 -10.01 27.27 35.71
N GLN A 139 -10.02 25.96 35.97
CA GLN A 139 -11.27 25.19 36.02
C GLN A 139 -11.21 24.09 37.09
N LYS A 140 -10.90 24.45 38.33
CA LYS A 140 -11.31 23.64 39.49
C LYS A 140 -12.68 24.14 39.94
N LEU A 141 -13.71 23.29 39.87
CA LEU A 141 -14.39 22.77 41.07
C LEU A 141 -15.57 21.86 40.70
N HIS A 142 -15.64 20.74 41.41
CA HIS A 142 -16.63 19.65 41.39
C HIS A 142 -16.55 18.74 40.15
N ILE A 143 -16.21 17.45 40.28
CA ILE A 143 -17.03 16.41 40.93
C ILE A 143 -16.14 15.28 41.50
N LYS A 144 -16.66 14.64 42.57
CA LYS A 144 -16.08 13.54 43.35
C LYS A 144 -15.83 12.28 42.51
N LYS A 145 -14.81 11.53 42.94
CA LYS A 145 -14.35 10.24 42.42
C LYS A 145 -15.42 9.16 42.64
N ASP A 146 -15.59 8.28 41.65
CA ASP A 146 -15.57 6.82 41.86
C ASP A 146 -15.26 6.09 40.54
N ALA A 147 -14.52 4.99 40.67
CA ALA A 147 -13.81 4.31 39.61
C ALA A 147 -14.72 3.45 38.71
N LYS A 148 -14.69 3.72 37.40
CA LYS A 148 -14.94 2.74 36.33
C LYS A 148 -14.47 3.32 34.99
N TYR A 149 -13.20 3.10 34.64
CA TYR A 149 -12.68 3.40 33.29
C TYR A 149 -12.35 2.11 32.57
N LEU A 150 -13.41 1.44 32.13
CA LEU A 150 -13.39 0.62 30.92
C LEU A 150 -14.50 1.17 30.03
N SER A 151 -14.18 2.10 29.13
CA SER A 151 -15.15 2.63 28.18
C SER A 151 -14.46 3.37 27.02
N LYS A 152 -14.40 2.67 25.88
CA LYS A 152 -14.51 3.18 24.50
C LYS A 152 -13.65 4.41 24.14
N GLN A 153 -12.54 4.15 23.44
CA GLN A 153 -12.01 5.08 22.46
C GLN A 153 -13.09 5.28 21.37
N GLN A 154 -13.91 6.32 21.50
CA GLN A 154 -14.72 6.80 20.38
C GLN A 154 -13.78 7.51 19.41
N ALA A 155 -13.71 6.99 18.18
CA ALA A 155 -12.97 7.61 17.08
C ALA A 155 -13.45 9.07 16.86
N PRO A 156 -12.55 10.00 16.50
CA PRO A 156 -12.94 11.38 16.26
C PRO A 156 -13.98 11.43 15.14
N VAL A 157 -14.99 12.29 15.29
CA VAL A 157 -16.08 12.46 14.32
C VAL A 157 -15.49 12.86 12.97
N ARG A 158 -15.39 11.89 12.04
CA ARG A 158 -14.80 12.04 10.71
C ARG A 158 -15.75 12.83 9.83
N ASN A 159 -15.38 14.07 9.51
CA ASN A 159 -16.15 14.91 8.61
C ASN A 159 -15.80 14.53 7.16
N GLU A 160 -16.46 13.49 6.63
CA GLU A 160 -16.13 12.83 5.36
C GLU A 160 -16.02 13.81 4.18
N LYS A 161 -16.82 14.88 4.20
CA LYS A 161 -16.78 15.95 3.18
C LYS A 161 -15.46 16.74 3.20
N MET A 162 -14.96 17.07 4.39
CA MET A 162 -13.68 17.77 4.56
C MET A 162 -12.53 16.83 4.19
N GLU A 163 -12.60 15.56 4.56
CA GLU A 163 -11.59 14.56 4.20
C GLU A 163 -11.47 14.37 2.68
N ARG A 164 -12.61 14.29 1.97
CA ARG A 164 -12.64 14.24 0.50
C ARG A 164 -12.01 15.49 -0.12
N GLN A 165 -12.30 16.66 0.44
CA GLN A 165 -11.76 17.93 -0.04
C GLN A 165 -10.24 18.04 0.18
N LEU A 166 -9.73 17.52 1.30
CA LEU A 166 -8.31 17.54 1.62
C LEU A 166 -7.51 16.51 0.81
N LEU A 167 -8.05 15.30 0.62
CA LEU A 167 -7.32 14.20 -0.02
C LEU A 167 -7.45 14.18 -1.54
N GLY A 168 -8.50 14.78 -2.10
CA GLY A 168 -8.71 14.83 -3.55
C GLY A 168 -8.64 13.44 -4.19
N GLU A 169 -7.67 13.24 -5.08
CA GLU A 169 -7.45 11.97 -5.78
C GLU A 169 -7.00 10.82 -4.86
N LEU A 170 -6.27 11.14 -3.78
CA LEU A 170 -5.81 10.17 -2.77
C LEU A 170 -6.94 9.63 -1.89
N TYR A 171 -8.13 10.25 -1.93
CA TYR A 171 -9.28 9.77 -1.16
C TYR A 171 -9.66 8.34 -1.54
N VAL A 172 -9.50 7.98 -2.83
CA VAL A 172 -9.79 6.63 -3.32
C VAL A 172 -8.86 5.61 -2.68
N ASP A 173 -7.58 5.95 -2.54
CA ASP A 173 -6.56 5.09 -1.94
C ASP A 173 -6.79 4.94 -0.44
N LYS A 174 -7.12 6.05 0.26
CA LYS A 174 -7.56 5.99 1.67
C LYS A 174 -8.76 5.04 1.83
N ALA A 175 -9.82 5.22 1.04
CA ALA A 175 -11.04 4.43 1.17
C ALA A 175 -10.77 2.93 0.90
N PHE A 176 -9.85 2.63 -0.02
CA PHE A 176 -9.39 1.26 -0.26
C PHE A 176 -8.63 0.71 0.96
N LEU A 177 -7.67 1.46 1.51
CA LEU A 177 -6.90 1.07 2.69
C LEU A 177 -7.79 0.84 3.91
N GLU A 178 -8.80 1.67 4.14
CA GLU A 178 -9.74 1.49 5.24
C GLU A 178 -10.61 0.25 5.11
N LYS A 179 -10.97 -0.13 3.88
CA LYS A 179 -11.65 -1.42 3.62
C LYS A 179 -10.69 -2.58 3.83
N LEU A 180 -9.46 -2.45 3.34
CA LEU A 180 -8.43 -3.48 3.47
C LEU A 180 -8.06 -3.76 4.93
N LEU A 181 -7.99 -2.73 5.77
CA LEU A 181 -7.74 -2.86 7.22
C LEU A 181 -8.88 -3.57 7.97
N LYS A 182 -10.10 -3.57 7.41
CA LYS A 182 -11.25 -4.27 7.98
C LYS A 182 -11.35 -5.72 7.48
N ASP A 183 -10.71 -6.06 6.37
CA ASP A 183 -10.65 -7.41 5.85
C ASP A 183 -9.68 -8.24 6.73
N GLU A 184 -10.19 -9.25 7.45
CA GLU A 184 -9.43 -10.07 8.41
C GLU A 184 -8.17 -10.74 7.81
N GLY A 185 -8.15 -10.97 6.50
CA GLY A 185 -7.03 -11.55 5.77
C GLY A 185 -5.81 -10.63 5.58
N PHE A 186 -5.90 -9.33 5.91
CA PHE A 186 -4.79 -8.38 5.85
C PHE A 186 -4.10 -8.17 7.22
N ASN A 187 -4.64 -8.72 8.31
CA ASN A 187 -4.06 -8.59 9.64
C ASN A 187 -2.70 -9.32 9.69
N ILE A 188 -1.63 -8.53 9.57
CA ILE A 188 -0.22 -8.95 9.70
C ILE A 188 0.05 -9.58 11.09
N MET A 189 -0.87 -9.40 12.04
CA MET A 189 -0.82 -10.00 13.39
C MET A 189 -1.07 -11.51 13.42
N HIS A 190 -1.67 -12.13 12.39
CA HIS A 190 -1.92 -13.59 12.41
C HIS A 190 -0.70 -14.44 12.03
N LEU A 191 0.42 -13.84 11.63
CA LEU A 191 1.70 -14.57 11.49
C LEU A 191 2.45 -14.77 12.83
N TYR A 192 1.94 -14.23 13.94
CA TYR A 192 2.54 -14.33 15.28
C TYR A 192 1.74 -15.20 16.27
N GLY A 193 1.17 -16.32 15.81
CA GLY A 193 0.34 -17.16 16.67
C GLY A 193 0.24 -18.63 16.24
N ALA A 194 1.34 -19.27 15.88
CA ALA A 194 1.40 -20.72 15.79
C ALA A 194 2.18 -21.27 17.01
N ALA A 195 1.45 -21.72 18.03
CA ALA A 195 2.01 -22.56 19.08
C ALA A 195 2.40 -23.94 18.49
N PRO A 196 3.57 -24.50 18.81
CA PRO A 196 3.91 -25.85 18.38
C PRO A 196 3.26 -26.86 19.33
N GLY A 197 2.56 -27.85 18.79
CA GLY A 197 2.22 -29.06 19.55
C GLY A 197 0.81 -29.61 19.32
N SER A 198 0.65 -30.37 18.25
CA SER A 198 -0.15 -31.60 18.30
C SER A 198 0.33 -32.56 17.19
N PRO A 199 0.23 -33.88 17.40
CA PRO A 199 1.23 -34.85 16.97
C PRO A 199 1.05 -35.30 15.53
N GLU A 200 2.15 -35.67 14.89
CA GLU A 200 2.14 -36.33 13.59
C GLU A 200 1.46 -37.70 13.66
N PRO A 201 0.75 -38.12 12.61
CA PRO A 201 0.24 -39.48 12.50
C PRO A 201 1.39 -40.43 12.16
N HIS A 202 1.66 -41.38 13.05
CA HIS A 202 2.53 -42.52 12.77
C HIS A 202 2.03 -43.30 11.54
N THR A 203 2.74 -43.19 10.43
CA THR A 203 2.65 -44.16 9.32
C THR A 203 3.49 -45.38 9.68
N SER A 204 2.84 -46.44 10.16
CA SER A 204 3.41 -47.78 10.20
C SER A 204 3.35 -48.40 8.79
N LEU A 205 4.49 -48.47 8.10
CA LEU A 205 4.73 -49.55 7.15
C LEU A 205 5.17 -50.77 7.95
N ASP A 206 4.49 -51.90 7.81
CA ASP A 206 5.11 -53.15 7.33
C ASP A 206 4.16 -54.36 7.40
N CYS A 207 4.33 -55.22 6.38
CA CYS A 207 3.98 -56.65 6.29
C CYS A 207 2.57 -57.07 5.80
N LEU A 208 2.50 -57.32 4.48
CA LEU A 208 1.68 -58.37 3.85
C LEU A 208 2.35 -59.74 4.03
N PRO A 209 1.59 -60.84 4.13
CA PRO A 209 2.06 -62.16 3.70
C PRO A 209 1.33 -62.67 2.44
N LEU A 210 2.06 -63.51 1.71
CA LEU A 210 1.59 -64.39 0.62
C LEU A 210 0.56 -65.41 1.12
#